data_AF-A0A1A0P495-F1
#
_entry.id   AF-A0A1A0P495-F1
#
_cell.length_a   1.000
_cell.length_b   1.000
_cell.length_c   1.000
_cell.angle_alpha   90.00
_cell.angle_beta   90.00
_cell.angle_gamma   90.00
#
_symmetry.space_group_name_H-M   'P 1'
#
loop_
_entity.id
_entity.type
_entity.pdbx_description
1 polymer ?
#
loop_
_entity_poly.entity_id
_entity_poly.type
_entity_poly.pdbx_seq_one_letter_code
_entity_poly.pdbx_strand_id
1 'polypeptide(L)'
;MSRVLLAIPIAAAGLVVSPAVGHANVECPSGWEFGPALRFSQSDGWTVTVTTDGRGIGGPAVGVPPNQGPLLRGTAEGSTDGTTVAFGIGWDKGFETHYTGVVNPTTGALTGERPDGVTWKSTANLRCIGGTDATSAAPADAPPA
;
A
#
# COMPACT_ATOMS: atom_id res chain seq x y z
N MET A 1 -30.99 -46.34 50.26
CA MET A 1 -29.97 -46.40 49.19
C MET A 1 -29.72 -44.96 48.73
N SER A 2 -28.75 -44.28 49.34
CA SER A 2 -28.45 -42.86 49.09
C SER A 2 -27.52 -42.73 47.89
N ARG A 3 -27.97 -42.05 46.83
CA ARG A 3 -27.16 -41.69 45.67
C ARG A 3 -26.79 -40.20 45.77
N VAL A 4 -25.53 -39.94 46.10
CA VAL A 4 -24.91 -38.61 46.06
C VAL A 4 -24.67 -38.25 44.60
N LEU A 5 -25.38 -37.26 44.08
CA LEU A 5 -25.15 -36.66 42.76
C LEU A 5 -24.18 -35.48 42.93
N LEU A 6 -22.92 -35.70 42.58
CA LEU A 6 -21.89 -34.67 42.45
C LEU A 6 -22.18 -33.86 41.17
N ALA A 7 -22.54 -32.58 41.32
CA ALA A 7 -22.65 -31.64 40.22
C ALA A 7 -21.33 -30.89 40.05
N ILE A 8 -20.67 -31.07 38.90
CA ILE A 8 -19.42 -30.41 38.51
C ILE A 8 -19.80 -29.12 37.76
N PRO A 9 -19.41 -27.92 38.20
CA PRO A 9 -19.63 -26.71 37.42
C PRO A 9 -18.66 -26.66 36.24
N ILE A 10 -19.22 -26.62 35.03
CA ILE A 10 -18.49 -26.43 33.77
C ILE A 10 -17.95 -25.00 33.75
N ALA A 11 -16.62 -24.85 33.77
CA ALA A 11 -15.96 -23.57 33.57
C ALA A 11 -16.19 -23.11 32.12
N ALA A 12 -16.94 -22.03 31.96
CA ALA A 12 -17.09 -21.34 30.68
C ALA A 12 -15.75 -20.70 30.30
N ALA A 13 -15.03 -21.32 29.37
CA ALA A 13 -13.89 -20.69 28.72
C ALA A 13 -14.39 -19.52 27.87
N GLY A 14 -14.17 -18.30 28.35
CA GLY A 14 -14.39 -17.09 27.57
C GLY A 14 -13.44 -17.09 26.37
N LEU A 15 -14.00 -17.33 25.19
CA LEU A 15 -13.33 -17.06 23.92
C LEU A 15 -13.14 -15.54 23.81
N VAL A 16 -11.93 -15.07 24.08
CA VAL A 16 -11.48 -13.74 23.64
C VAL A 16 -11.39 -13.83 22.13
N VAL A 17 -12.45 -13.40 21.44
CA VAL A 17 -12.39 -13.12 20.01
C VAL A 17 -11.52 -11.87 19.88
N SER A 18 -10.22 -12.07 19.65
CA SER A 18 -9.40 -11.02 19.06
C SER A 18 -10.12 -10.53 17.80
N PRO A 19 -10.27 -9.22 17.58
CA PRO A 19 -10.75 -8.76 16.30
C PRO A 19 -9.71 -9.23 15.28
N ALA A 20 -10.06 -10.26 14.51
CA ALA A 20 -9.43 -10.44 13.22
C ALA A 20 -9.68 -9.09 12.53
N VAL A 21 -8.62 -8.31 12.35
CA VAL A 21 -8.60 -7.25 11.34
C VAL A 21 -8.86 -7.96 10.03
N GLY A 22 -10.14 -8.15 9.74
CA GLY A 22 -10.61 -8.57 8.45
C GLY A 22 -10.12 -7.50 7.51
N HIS A 23 -9.08 -7.81 6.74
CA HIS A 23 -8.85 -7.11 5.49
C HIS A 23 -10.10 -7.40 4.67
N ALA A 24 -11.13 -6.56 4.82
CA ALA A 24 -12.24 -6.55 3.91
C ALA A 24 -11.62 -6.38 2.54
N ASN A 25 -11.78 -7.39 1.69
CA ASN A 25 -11.36 -7.34 0.30
C ASN A 25 -12.02 -6.10 -0.29
N VAL A 26 -11.26 -5.01 -0.45
CA VAL A 26 -11.77 -3.79 -1.07
C VAL A 26 -11.77 -4.11 -2.56
N GLU A 27 -12.85 -4.74 -3.00
CA GLU A 27 -13.16 -4.82 -4.42
C GLU A 27 -13.40 -3.39 -4.88
N CYS A 28 -12.56 -2.89 -5.80
CA CYS A 28 -12.62 -1.52 -6.27
C CYS A 28 -13.12 -1.46 -7.72
N PRO A 29 -14.44 -1.55 -7.97
CA PRO A 29 -15.00 -1.63 -9.31
C PRO A 29 -14.74 -0.36 -10.14
N SER A 30 -14.51 0.78 -9.48
CA SER A 30 -14.20 2.07 -10.12
C SER A 30 -12.72 2.25 -10.45
N GLY A 31 -11.88 1.27 -10.08
CA GLY A 31 -10.44 1.27 -10.30
C GLY A 31 -9.65 2.06 -9.26
N TRP A 32 -8.34 1.86 -9.30
CA TRP A 32 -7.41 2.42 -8.32
C TRP A 32 -6.76 3.71 -8.83
N GLU A 33 -6.48 4.64 -7.92
CA GLU A 33 -5.77 5.89 -8.18
C GLU A 33 -4.63 6.12 -7.19
N PHE A 34 -3.68 6.98 -7.57
CA PHE A 34 -2.59 7.35 -6.70
C PHE A 34 -3.06 8.30 -5.58
N GLY A 35 -2.29 8.32 -4.49
CA GLY A 35 -2.32 9.45 -3.56
C GLY A 35 -1.63 10.69 -4.14
N PRO A 36 -1.26 11.67 -3.30
CA PRO A 36 -0.51 12.86 -3.74
C PRO A 36 0.94 12.57 -4.16
N ALA A 37 1.46 11.40 -3.78
CA ALA A 37 2.77 10.93 -4.19
C ALA A 37 2.80 9.39 -4.26
N LEU A 38 3.61 8.87 -5.16
CA LEU A 38 3.96 7.46 -5.24
C LEU A 38 5.39 7.29 -4.74
N ARG A 39 5.55 6.52 -3.66
CA ARG A 39 6.84 6.09 -3.13
C ARG A 39 6.98 4.59 -3.29
N PHE A 40 8.16 4.14 -3.72
CA PHE A 40 8.44 2.73 -3.94
C PHE A 40 9.89 2.36 -3.64
N SER A 41 10.08 1.12 -3.20
CA SER A 41 11.38 0.49 -2.97
C SER A 41 11.72 -0.45 -4.11
N GLN A 42 12.97 -0.46 -4.52
CA GLN A 42 13.51 -1.29 -5.59
C GLN A 42 14.38 -2.42 -5.02
N SER A 43 14.51 -3.53 -5.75
CA SER A 43 15.30 -4.70 -5.34
C SER A 43 16.81 -4.43 -5.28
N ASP A 44 17.28 -3.39 -5.98
CA ASP A 44 18.66 -2.89 -5.93
C ASP A 44 18.92 -1.95 -4.74
N GLY A 45 17.93 -1.80 -3.85
CA GLY A 45 18.02 -1.01 -2.62
C GLY A 45 17.68 0.47 -2.79
N TRP A 46 17.37 0.94 -4.01
CA TRP A 46 16.92 2.31 -4.21
C TRP A 46 15.52 2.54 -3.65
N THR A 47 15.27 3.76 -3.18
CA THR A 47 13.91 4.24 -2.91
C THR A 47 13.64 5.45 -3.80
N VAL A 48 12.50 5.45 -4.48
CA VAL A 48 12.10 6.54 -5.36
C VAL A 48 10.77 7.12 -4.90
N THR A 49 10.64 8.43 -4.98
CA THR A 49 9.39 9.16 -4.76
C THR A 49 9.08 10.03 -5.95
N VAL A 50 7.87 9.96 -6.47
CA VAL A 50 7.36 10.78 -7.57
C VAL A 50 6.06 11.45 -7.17
N THR A 51 5.81 12.63 -7.73
CA THR A 51 4.56 13.36 -7.53
C THR A 51 3.47 12.77 -8.40
N THR A 52 2.26 12.64 -7.84
CA THR A 52 1.12 12.03 -8.51
C THR A 52 -0.16 12.80 -8.20
N ASP A 53 -1.12 12.75 -9.13
CA ASP A 53 -2.44 13.34 -8.95
C ASP A 53 -3.50 12.47 -9.63
N GLY A 54 -4.42 11.93 -8.84
CA GLY A 54 -5.41 10.95 -9.31
C GLY A 54 -4.75 9.80 -10.07
N ARG A 55 -4.97 9.74 -11.38
CA ARG A 55 -4.40 8.69 -12.26
C ARG A 55 -3.12 9.10 -12.97
N GLY A 56 -2.68 10.35 -12.81
CA GLY A 56 -1.49 10.90 -13.43
C GLY A 56 -0.24 10.79 -12.57
N ILE A 57 0.89 10.56 -13.23
CA ILE A 57 2.23 10.74 -12.67
C ILE A 57 2.84 11.93 -13.42
N GLY A 58 3.24 12.95 -12.68
CA GLY A 58 3.70 14.20 -13.28
C GLY A 58 4.43 15.07 -12.27
N GLY A 59 5.61 15.55 -12.66
CA GLY A 59 6.37 16.53 -11.89
C GLY A 59 7.61 15.93 -11.22
N PRO A 60 8.07 16.48 -10.08
CA PRO A 60 9.38 16.18 -9.54
C PRO A 60 9.48 14.74 -9.03
N ALA A 61 10.65 14.15 -9.29
CA ALA A 61 11.07 12.84 -8.84
C ALA A 61 12.36 12.93 -8.01
N VAL A 62 12.46 12.09 -6.98
CA VAL A 62 13.67 11.96 -6.15
C VAL A 62 14.02 10.49 -5.98
N GLY A 63 15.26 10.14 -6.30
CA GLY A 63 15.85 8.83 -6.06
C GLY A 63 16.85 8.89 -4.91
N VAL A 64 16.68 8.01 -3.93
CA VAL A 64 17.57 7.82 -2.79
C VAL A 64 18.36 6.53 -2.98
N PRO A 65 19.69 6.59 -3.15
CA PRO A 65 20.53 5.40 -3.26
C PRO A 65 20.66 4.66 -1.91
N PRO A 66 20.88 3.33 -1.93
CA PRO A 66 21.03 2.53 -0.71
C PRO A 66 22.24 2.93 0.15
N ASN A 67 23.33 3.40 -0.48
CA ASN A 67 24.60 3.69 0.20
C ASN A 67 24.76 5.16 0.62
N GLN A 68 23.66 5.89 0.80
CA GLN A 68 23.68 7.33 1.12
C GLN A 68 24.50 8.18 0.13
N GLY A 69 24.62 7.69 -1.12
CA GLY A 69 25.19 8.45 -2.21
C GLY A 69 24.37 9.71 -2.54
N PRO A 70 24.82 10.53 -3.50
CA PRO A 70 24.11 11.75 -3.87
C PRO A 70 22.70 11.41 -4.35
N LEU A 71 21.72 12.15 -3.82
CA LEU A 71 20.34 12.07 -4.27
C LEU A 71 20.25 12.35 -5.77
N LEU A 72 19.41 11.58 -6.45
CA LEU A 72 19.03 11.86 -7.82
C LEU A 72 17.74 12.66 -7.85
N ARG A 73 17.70 13.63 -8.75
CA ARG A 73 16.53 14.44 -9.06
C ARG A 73 16.19 14.27 -10.53
N GLY A 74 14.90 14.40 -10.83
CA GLY A 74 14.40 14.28 -12.18
C GLY A 74 12.94 14.70 -12.26
N THR A 75 12.37 14.46 -13.44
CA THR A 75 10.94 14.68 -13.71
C THR A 75 10.32 13.36 -14.11
N ALA A 76 9.22 12.99 -13.46
CA ALA A 76 8.44 11.80 -13.76
C ALA A 76 7.23 12.15 -14.61
N GLU A 77 6.92 11.26 -15.55
CA GLU A 77 5.77 11.39 -16.45
C GLU A 77 5.17 10.01 -16.71
N GLY A 78 3.86 9.89 -16.60
CA GLY A 78 3.14 8.65 -16.88
C GLY A 78 1.75 8.62 -16.29
N SER A 79 1.17 7.42 -16.19
CA SER A 79 -0.20 7.27 -15.70
C SER A 79 -0.52 5.84 -15.27
N THR A 80 -1.73 5.67 -14.72
CA THR A 80 -2.38 4.38 -14.49
C THR A 80 -3.75 4.29 -15.15
N ASP A 81 -4.06 3.13 -15.71
CA ASP A 81 -5.42 2.79 -16.12
C ASP A 81 -6.26 2.22 -14.95
N GLY A 82 -5.67 2.08 -13.76
CA GLY A 82 -6.28 1.53 -12.55
C GLY A 82 -6.02 0.04 -12.33
N THR A 83 -5.41 -0.63 -13.29
CA THR A 83 -4.96 -2.03 -13.22
C THR A 83 -3.48 -2.17 -13.54
N THR A 84 -2.97 -1.31 -14.40
CA THR A 84 -1.56 -1.23 -14.79
C THR A 84 -1.05 0.19 -14.63
N VAL A 85 0.26 0.32 -14.48
CA VAL A 85 0.97 1.58 -14.33
C VAL A 85 2.15 1.58 -15.28
N ALA A 86 2.36 2.69 -15.98
CA ALA A 86 3.56 2.90 -16.78
C ALA A 86 4.02 4.37 -16.64
N PHE A 87 5.29 4.57 -16.33
CA PHE A 87 5.89 5.90 -16.26
C PHE A 87 7.40 5.87 -16.53
N GLY A 88 7.90 7.00 -17.00
CA GLY A 88 9.32 7.30 -17.12
C GLY A 88 9.76 8.31 -16.06
N ILE A 89 11.05 8.29 -15.73
CA ILE A 89 11.72 9.37 -15.00
C ILE A 89 12.93 9.80 -15.82
N GLY A 90 12.89 11.02 -16.33
CA GLY A 90 14.07 11.69 -16.89
C GLY A 90 14.89 12.29 -15.75
N TRP A 91 16.04 11.70 -15.45
CA TRP A 91 16.92 12.19 -14.39
C TRP A 91 17.78 13.34 -14.89
N ASP A 92 18.08 14.30 -14.00
CA ASP A 92 18.88 15.49 -14.32
C ASP A 92 20.30 15.16 -14.79
N LYS A 93 20.75 13.92 -14.56
CA LYS A 93 22.03 13.40 -15.05
C LYS A 93 22.00 12.91 -16.50
N GLY A 94 20.90 13.12 -17.22
CA GLY A 94 20.78 12.85 -18.65
C GLY A 94 20.47 11.40 -19.01
N PHE A 95 19.97 10.60 -18.07
CA PHE A 95 19.48 9.25 -18.34
C PHE A 95 18.03 9.11 -17.91
N GLU A 96 17.34 8.12 -18.48
CA GLU A 96 15.94 7.86 -18.22
C GLU A 96 15.75 6.48 -17.61
N THR A 97 14.77 6.34 -16.73
CA THR A 97 14.35 5.04 -16.19
C THR A 97 12.87 4.84 -16.41
N HIS A 98 12.52 3.71 -17.01
CA HIS A 98 11.14 3.33 -17.29
C HIS A 98 10.66 2.29 -16.28
N TYR A 99 9.42 2.44 -15.84
CA TYR A 99 8.78 1.58 -14.85
C TYR A 99 7.45 1.10 -15.41
N THR A 100 7.22 -0.21 -15.31
CA THR A 100 5.91 -0.82 -15.56
C THR A 100 5.48 -1.60 -14.33
N GLY A 101 4.20 -1.55 -13.99
CA GLY A 101 3.66 -2.24 -12.83
C GLY A 101 2.21 -2.66 -12.99
N VAL A 102 1.79 -3.53 -12.08
CA VAL A 102 0.44 -4.08 -11.96
C VAL A 102 -0.11 -3.76 -10.58
N VAL A 103 -1.38 -3.39 -10.54
CA VAL A 103 -2.14 -3.14 -9.31
C VAL A 103 -2.88 -4.41 -8.94
N ASN A 104 -2.69 -4.86 -7.70
CA ASN A 104 -3.48 -5.96 -7.16
C ASN A 104 -4.94 -5.49 -7.01
N PRO A 105 -5.91 -6.10 -7.71
CA PRO A 105 -7.28 -5.59 -7.76
C PRO A 105 -7.99 -5.64 -6.41
N THR A 106 -7.59 -6.54 -5.52
CA THR A 106 -8.22 -6.76 -4.21
C THR A 106 -7.66 -5.84 -3.12
N THR A 107 -6.40 -5.42 -3.26
CA THR A 107 -5.69 -4.69 -2.18
C THR A 107 -5.20 -3.31 -2.59
N GLY A 108 -5.13 -3.01 -3.89
CA GLY A 108 -4.51 -1.79 -4.41
C GLY A 108 -2.98 -1.78 -4.29
N ALA A 109 -2.36 -2.89 -3.90
CA ALA A 109 -0.91 -3.00 -3.83
C ALA A 109 -0.31 -2.91 -5.24
N LEU A 110 0.67 -2.02 -5.43
CA LEU A 110 1.33 -1.82 -6.72
C LEU A 110 2.74 -2.41 -6.69
N THR A 111 3.02 -3.27 -7.66
CA THR A 111 4.32 -3.90 -7.88
C THR A 111 4.69 -3.83 -9.34
N GLY A 112 5.97 -3.83 -9.66
CA GLY A 112 6.40 -3.78 -11.04
C GLY A 112 7.84 -4.20 -11.25
N GLU A 113 8.25 -4.08 -12.51
CA GLU A 113 9.60 -4.40 -12.98
C GLU A 113 10.04 -3.32 -13.97
N ARG A 114 11.34 -3.00 -13.93
CA ARG A 114 12.01 -2.16 -14.90
C ARG A 114 12.57 -3.01 -16.05
N PRO A 115 12.86 -2.43 -17.23
CA PRO A 115 13.45 -3.17 -18.35
C PRO A 115 14.78 -3.89 -18.08
N ASP A 116 15.49 -3.49 -17.03
CA ASP A 116 16.75 -4.11 -16.58
C ASP A 116 16.57 -5.20 -15.52
N GLY A 117 15.33 -5.62 -15.25
CA GLY A 117 15.01 -6.71 -14.32
C GLY A 117 14.94 -6.30 -12.84
N VAL A 118 15.14 -5.02 -12.52
CA VAL A 118 14.96 -4.51 -11.15
C VAL A 118 13.46 -4.46 -10.83
N THR A 119 13.06 -5.23 -9.83
CA THR A 119 11.68 -5.22 -9.34
C THR A 119 11.47 -4.10 -8.34
N TRP A 120 10.24 -3.62 -8.25
CA TRP A 120 9.88 -2.55 -7.34
C TRP A 120 8.48 -2.73 -6.77
N LYS A 121 8.24 -2.15 -5.60
CA LYS A 121 6.98 -2.21 -4.89
C LYS A 121 6.65 -0.87 -4.25
N SER A 122 5.41 -0.43 -4.40
CA SER A 122 4.92 0.76 -3.70
C SER A 122 4.93 0.55 -2.19
N THR A 123 5.31 1.60 -1.45
CA THR A 123 5.32 1.54 0.02
C THR A 123 3.92 1.69 0.61
N ALA A 124 2.98 2.24 -0.17
CA ALA A 124 1.57 2.36 0.17
C ALA A 124 0.72 1.79 -0.97
N ASN A 125 -0.49 1.34 -0.62
CA ASN A 125 -1.46 0.90 -1.60
C ASN A 125 -2.11 2.12 -2.27
N LEU A 126 -2.61 1.92 -3.49
CA LEU A 126 -3.42 2.92 -4.17
C LEU A 126 -4.75 3.13 -3.44
N ARG A 127 -5.40 4.25 -3.73
CA ARG A 127 -6.72 4.59 -3.20
C ARG A 127 -7.81 4.09 -4.15
N CYS A 128 -8.89 3.58 -3.59
CA CYS A 128 -10.02 3.14 -4.39
C CYS A 128 -10.89 4.34 -4.75
N ILE A 129 -11.17 4.54 -6.04
CA ILE A 129 -12.04 5.64 -6.49
C ILE A 129 -13.46 5.39 -5.99
N GLY A 130 -14.00 6.34 -5.21
CA GLY A 130 -15.33 6.21 -4.60
C GLY A 130 -15.40 5.28 -3.39
N GLY A 131 -14.29 4.67 -2.98
CA GLY A 131 -14.19 4.03 -1.67
C GLY A 131 -14.02 5.09 -0.60
N THR A 132 -14.85 5.06 0.45
CA THR A 132 -14.54 5.80 1.68
C THR A 132 -13.20 5.31 2.18
N ASP A 133 -12.17 6.17 2.16
CA ASP A 133 -10.93 5.90 2.87
C ASP A 133 -11.33 5.38 4.25
N ALA A 134 -10.81 4.22 4.63
CA ALA A 134 -10.88 3.76 6.00
C ALA A 134 -10.06 4.74 6.84
N THR A 135 -10.68 5.89 7.15
CA THR A 135 -10.22 6.85 8.14
C THR A 135 -10.05 6.06 9.41
N SER A 136 -8.80 6.05 9.86
CA SER A 136 -8.35 5.64 11.18
C SER A 136 -9.48 5.80 12.22
N ALA A 137 -10.08 4.68 12.62
CA ALA A 137 -10.96 4.66 13.78
C ALA A 137 -10.06 4.91 14.99
N ALA A 138 -10.03 6.16 15.45
CA ALA A 138 -9.51 6.48 16.77
C ALA A 138 -10.27 5.63 17.81
N PRO A 139 -9.58 5.01 18.79
CA PRO A 139 -10.27 4.27 19.84
C PRO A 139 -11.07 5.27 20.68
N ALA A 140 -12.40 5.15 20.62
CA ALA A 140 -13.29 5.74 21.60
C ALA A 140 -13.16 4.92 22.89
N ASP A 141 -12.19 5.29 23.73
CA ASP A 141 -12.16 4.84 25.12
C ASP A 141 -12.42 6.05 26.02
N ALA A 142 -13.69 6.22 26.38
CA ALA A 142 -14.12 7.11 27.45
C ALA A 142 -14.78 6.23 28.52
N PRO A 143 -14.21 6.14 29.74
CA PRO A 143 -14.84 5.38 30.81
C PRO A 143 -16.05 6.14 31.37
N PRO A 144 -17.13 5.45 31.77
CA PRO A 144 -18.24 6.07 32.48
C PRO A 144 -17.84 6.44 33.92
N ALA A 145 -18.50 7.51 34.41
CA ALA A 145 -18.29 8.21 35.68
C ALA A 145 -18.47 7.36 36.95
#